data_AF-A0A1Y2MLC4-F1
#
_entry.id   AF-A0A1Y2MLC4-F1
#
_cell.length_a   1.000
_cell.length_b   1.000
_cell.length_c   1.000
_cell.angle_alpha   90.00
_cell.angle_beta   90.00
_cell.angle_gamma   90.00
#
_symmetry.space_group_name_H-M   'P 1'
#
loop_
_entity.id
_entity.type
_entity.pdbx_description
1 polymer ?
#
loop_
_entity_poly.entity_id
_entity_poly.type
_entity_poly.pdbx_seq_one_letter_code
_entity_poly.pdbx_strand_id
1 'polypeptide(L)'
;MNGDEKMAAGIGTIISIFLAGMLAKGHVVWSGSWTTVAWIVGLLVAAGLALLTAGSIGRTARHRTVVRIDAGTWTDAARHEAGHLAAMKAFGGQDLRARIYPDGSGWASCAMPPNTAPEHDVAVDYAGGYAEGSWHACKGDLAQAEEVLSRVGWFHRDGVERRARAAAQRAVAGGRTNRYRTRLERTGRYR
;
A
#
# COMPACT_ATOMS: atom_id res chain seq x y z
N MET A 1 1.37 13.77 -20.18
CA MET A 1 0.33 14.01 -19.17
C MET A 1 0.31 12.92 -18.13
N ASN A 2 0.65 13.26 -16.89
CA ASN A 2 0.53 12.35 -15.75
C ASN A 2 -0.97 12.11 -15.41
N GLY A 3 -1.27 11.13 -14.55
CA GLY A 3 -2.65 10.72 -14.24
C GLY A 3 -3.50 11.86 -13.66
N ASP A 4 -2.87 12.75 -12.90
CA ASP A 4 -3.53 13.89 -12.26
C ASP A 4 -3.90 14.98 -13.26
N GLU A 5 -3.05 15.23 -14.27
CA GLU A 5 -3.37 16.15 -15.38
C GLU A 5 -4.54 15.65 -16.24
N LYS A 6 -4.68 14.33 -16.42
CA LYS A 6 -5.83 13.75 -17.13
C LYS A 6 -7.13 13.88 -16.32
N MET A 7 -7.04 13.76 -15.00
CA MET A 7 -8.20 13.90 -14.10
C MET A 7 -8.63 15.38 -13.98
N ALA A 8 -7.68 16.30 -13.86
CA ALA A 8 -7.94 17.74 -13.85
C ALA A 8 -8.52 18.22 -15.19
N ALA A 9 -8.00 17.71 -16.32
CA ALA A 9 -8.56 17.98 -17.64
C ALA A 9 -9.98 17.42 -17.79
N GLY A 10 -10.26 16.23 -17.26
CA GLY A 10 -11.60 15.62 -17.28
C GLY A 10 -12.63 16.43 -16.48
N ILE A 11 -12.28 16.82 -15.25
CA ILE A 11 -13.14 17.63 -14.37
C ILE A 11 -13.34 19.03 -14.97
N GLY A 12 -12.28 19.67 -15.49
CA GLY A 12 -12.35 20.98 -16.13
C GLY A 12 -13.23 21.00 -17.38
N THR A 13 -13.21 19.91 -18.17
CA THR A 13 -14.05 19.78 -19.38
C THR A 13 -15.53 19.64 -19.01
N ILE A 14 -15.86 18.87 -17.97
CA ILE A 14 -17.25 18.70 -17.50
C ILE A 14 -17.82 20.02 -16.95
N ILE A 15 -17.03 20.74 -16.15
CA ILE A 15 -17.42 22.06 -15.62
C ILE A 15 -17.63 23.07 -16.76
N SER A 16 -16.75 23.06 -17.77
CA SER A 16 -16.84 23.98 -18.91
C SER A 16 -18.05 23.71 -19.80
N ILE A 17 -18.40 22.44 -20.04
CA ILE A 17 -19.62 22.07 -20.78
C ILE A 17 -20.87 22.49 -20.00
N PHE A 18 -20.85 22.34 -18.67
CA PHE A 18 -21.96 22.74 -17.81
C PHE A 18 -22.17 24.27 -17.79
N LEU A 19 -21.09 25.06 -17.64
CA LEU A 19 -21.14 26.52 -17.71
C LEU A 19 -21.55 27.02 -19.10
N ALA A 20 -21.04 26.41 -20.17
CA ALA A 20 -21.43 26.74 -21.54
C ALA A 20 -22.92 26.45 -21.80
N GLY A 21 -23.46 25.36 -21.24
CA GLY A 21 -24.89 25.03 -21.31
C GLY A 21 -25.78 26.01 -20.55
N MET A 22 -25.32 26.55 -19.42
CA MET A 22 -26.04 27.58 -18.64
C MET A 22 -26.00 28.97 -19.30
N LEU A 23 -24.95 29.30 -20.03
CA LEU A 23 -24.80 30.59 -20.71
C LEU A 23 -25.44 30.63 -22.10
N ALA A 24 -25.53 29.49 -22.80
CA ALA A 24 -26.04 29.42 -24.17
C ALA A 24 -27.57 29.57 -24.30
N LYS A 25 -28.32 29.53 -23.19
CA LYS A 25 -29.76 29.77 -23.18
C LYS A 25 -30.07 30.87 -22.19
N GLY A 26 -30.25 32.09 -22.69
CA GLY A 26 -30.73 33.27 -21.94
C GLY A 26 -32.16 33.12 -21.41
N HIS A 27 -32.49 31.98 -20.82
CA HIS A 27 -33.76 31.68 -20.19
C HIS A 27 -33.50 31.11 -18.80
N VAL A 28 -33.72 32.00 -17.83
CA VAL A 28 -33.98 31.69 -16.43
C VAL A 28 -35.13 30.67 -16.37
N VAL A 29 -34.83 29.40 -16.08
CA VAL A 29 -35.82 28.42 -15.64
C VAL A 29 -35.66 28.27 -14.14
N TRP A 30 -36.29 29.17 -13.40
CA TRP A 30 -36.20 29.26 -11.93
C TRP A 30 -37.30 28.49 -11.19
N SER A 31 -37.98 27.53 -11.82
CA SER A 31 -39.15 26.90 -11.19
C SER A 31 -39.31 25.39 -11.36
N GLY A 32 -38.30 24.64 -11.84
CA GLY A 32 -38.50 23.22 -12.14
C GLY A 32 -37.40 22.22 -11.78
N SER A 33 -36.19 22.60 -11.40
CA SER A 33 -35.08 21.63 -11.52
C SER A 33 -34.06 21.60 -10.38
N TRP A 34 -34.36 22.15 -9.19
CA TRP A 34 -33.49 21.89 -8.02
C TRP A 34 -33.40 20.41 -7.70
N THR A 35 -34.51 19.68 -7.87
CA THR A 35 -34.52 18.21 -7.76
C THR A 35 -33.67 17.57 -8.84
N THR A 36 -33.76 17.99 -10.10
CA THR A 36 -32.94 17.46 -11.20
C THR A 36 -31.44 17.74 -10.97
N VAL A 37 -31.08 18.93 -10.50
CA VAL A 37 -29.70 19.28 -10.14
C VAL A 37 -29.22 18.43 -8.97
N ALA A 38 -30.04 18.25 -7.92
CA ALA A 38 -29.71 17.39 -6.79
C ALA A 38 -29.55 15.91 -7.19
N TRP A 39 -30.37 15.42 -8.12
CA TRP A 39 -30.25 14.06 -8.67
C TRP A 39 -28.98 13.87 -9.49
N ILE A 40 -28.61 14.84 -10.33
CA ILE A 40 -27.37 14.80 -11.12
C ILE A 40 -26.15 14.83 -10.20
N VAL A 41 -26.14 15.75 -9.21
CA VAL A 41 -25.05 15.83 -8.22
C VAL A 41 -24.98 14.55 -7.39
N GLY A 42 -26.11 14.02 -6.92
CA GLY A 42 -26.17 12.76 -6.19
C GLY A 42 -25.64 11.57 -7.00
N LEU A 43 -26.00 11.47 -8.29
CA LEU A 43 -25.49 10.45 -9.20
C LEU A 43 -23.99 10.58 -9.46
N LEU A 44 -23.48 11.80 -9.61
CA LEU A 44 -22.04 12.05 -9.79
C LEU A 44 -21.24 11.71 -8.52
N VAL A 45 -21.77 12.03 -7.34
CA VAL A 45 -21.16 11.64 -6.05
C VAL A 45 -21.20 10.13 -5.88
N ALA A 46 -22.33 9.47 -6.18
CA ALA A 46 -22.45 8.01 -6.10
C ALA A 46 -21.54 7.30 -7.11
N ALA A 47 -21.44 7.80 -8.35
CA ALA A 47 -20.52 7.28 -9.36
C ALA A 47 -19.06 7.52 -8.98
N GLY A 48 -18.74 8.67 -8.39
CA GLY A 48 -17.42 8.96 -7.83
C GLY A 48 -17.05 8.01 -6.68
N LEU A 49 -17.98 7.78 -5.74
CA LEU A 49 -17.79 6.80 -4.67
C LEU A 49 -17.67 5.37 -5.21
N ALA A 50 -18.47 5.00 -6.21
CA ALA A 50 -18.44 3.70 -6.86
C ALA A 50 -17.12 3.48 -7.63
N LEU A 51 -16.55 4.52 -8.25
CA LEU A 51 -15.23 4.45 -8.89
C LEU A 51 -14.09 4.41 -7.86
N LEU A 52 -14.22 5.10 -6.73
CA LEU A 52 -13.27 5.01 -5.61
C LEU A 52 -13.26 3.62 -4.96
N THR A 53 -14.44 2.97 -4.87
CA THR A 53 -14.59 1.62 -4.34
C THR A 53 -14.32 0.52 -5.37
N ALA A 54 -14.62 0.72 -6.66
CA ALA A 54 -14.24 -0.20 -7.73
C ALA A 54 -12.73 -0.16 -8.00
N GLY A 55 -12.10 1.02 -7.86
CA GLY A 55 -10.65 1.17 -7.90
C GLY A 55 -9.92 0.48 -6.74
N SER A 56 -10.61 0.22 -5.62
CA SER A 56 -10.09 -0.59 -4.52
C SER A 56 -10.35 -2.09 -4.67
N ILE A 57 -11.33 -2.52 -5.49
CA ILE A 57 -11.69 -3.93 -5.72
C ILE A 57 -10.99 -4.52 -6.98
N GLY A 58 -10.57 -3.69 -7.94
CA GLY A 58 -10.04 -4.12 -9.24
C GLY A 58 -8.60 -4.64 -9.31
N ARG A 59 -7.91 -4.92 -8.19
CA ARG A 59 -6.50 -5.39 -8.21
C ARG A 59 -6.36 -6.86 -7.84
N THR A 60 -6.84 -7.74 -8.72
CA THR A 60 -6.44 -9.16 -8.77
C THR A 60 -5.08 -9.30 -9.48
N ALA A 61 -4.05 -8.65 -8.96
CA ALA A 61 -2.67 -9.12 -9.15
C ALA A 61 -2.28 -9.83 -7.86
N ARG A 62 -1.76 -11.06 -7.94
CA ARG A 62 -1.12 -11.69 -6.78
C ARG A 62 0.00 -10.75 -6.32
N HIS A 63 -0.26 -9.96 -5.28
CA HIS A 63 0.69 -9.00 -4.76
C HIS A 63 1.84 -9.78 -4.14
N ARG A 64 2.95 -9.86 -4.87
CA ARG A 64 4.18 -10.45 -4.39
C ARG A 64 5.03 -9.33 -3.80
N THR A 65 5.03 -9.20 -2.49
CA THR A 65 5.97 -8.32 -1.79
C THR A 65 7.36 -8.95 -1.90
N VAL A 66 8.36 -8.19 -2.35
CA VAL A 66 9.73 -8.66 -2.56
C VAL A 66 10.65 -7.72 -1.82
N VAL A 67 11.06 -8.10 -0.63
CA VAL A 67 11.99 -7.29 0.15
C VAL A 67 13.42 -7.72 -0.17
N ARG A 68 14.33 -6.75 -0.33
CA ARG A 68 15.74 -7.02 -0.61
C ARG A 68 16.62 -6.07 0.19
N ILE A 69 17.61 -6.66 0.86
CA ILE A 69 18.64 -5.93 1.61
C ILE A 69 19.93 -5.90 0.77
N ASP A 70 20.73 -4.84 0.88
CA ASP A 70 22.06 -4.76 0.25
C ASP A 70 23.17 -5.26 1.20
N ALA A 71 24.24 -5.81 0.63
CA ALA A 71 25.41 -6.28 1.36
C ALA A 71 26.01 -5.19 2.26
N GLY A 72 26.40 -5.54 3.49
CA GLY A 72 27.15 -4.66 4.39
C GLY A 72 26.34 -3.60 5.15
N THR A 73 25.02 -3.58 5.02
CA THR A 73 24.17 -2.58 5.73
C THR A 73 23.78 -2.96 7.16
N TRP A 74 23.74 -4.26 7.52
CA TRP A 74 23.25 -4.70 8.84
C TRP A 74 23.93 -5.98 9.36
N THR A 75 23.90 -6.16 10.68
CA THR A 75 24.64 -7.19 11.43
C THR A 75 23.95 -8.56 11.47
N ASP A 76 22.65 -8.68 11.13
CA ASP A 76 21.90 -9.95 11.20
C ASP A 76 20.77 -10.06 10.15
N ALA A 77 21.15 -10.35 8.90
CA ALA A 77 20.22 -10.52 7.79
C ALA A 77 19.18 -11.64 8.03
N ALA A 78 19.54 -12.70 8.77
CA ALA A 78 18.61 -13.80 9.07
C ALA A 78 17.46 -13.33 9.96
N ARG A 79 17.76 -12.50 10.96
CA ARG A 79 16.75 -11.91 11.85
C ARG A 79 15.89 -10.87 11.13
N HIS A 80 16.50 -10.07 10.27
CA HIS A 80 15.79 -9.11 9.42
C HIS A 80 14.76 -9.82 8.51
N GLU A 81 15.20 -10.80 7.71
CA GLU A 81 14.29 -11.54 6.82
C GLU A 81 13.23 -12.34 7.58
N ALA A 82 13.57 -12.84 8.78
CA ALA A 82 12.60 -13.45 9.67
C ALA A 82 11.49 -12.49 10.13
N GLY A 83 11.81 -11.20 10.28
CA GLY A 83 10.85 -10.14 10.58
C GLY A 83 9.80 -9.99 9.48
N HIS A 84 10.25 -9.90 8.23
CA HIS A 84 9.34 -9.87 7.08
C HIS A 84 8.45 -11.11 7.02
N LEU A 85 9.02 -12.32 7.16
CA LEU A 85 8.24 -13.56 7.16
C LEU A 85 7.18 -13.59 8.29
N ALA A 86 7.52 -13.09 9.48
CA ALA A 86 6.59 -12.99 10.60
C ALA A 86 5.42 -12.05 10.29
N ALA A 87 5.70 -10.86 9.74
CA ALA A 87 4.70 -9.90 9.32
C ALA A 87 3.82 -10.44 8.18
N MET A 88 4.44 -10.93 7.11
CA MET A 88 3.74 -11.54 5.97
C MET A 88 2.79 -12.64 6.47
N LYS A 89 3.25 -13.56 7.33
CA LYS A 89 2.38 -14.60 7.88
C LYS A 89 1.29 -14.05 8.78
N ALA A 90 1.55 -13.00 9.55
CA ALA A 90 0.57 -12.37 10.44
C ALA A 90 -0.58 -11.71 9.66
N PHE A 91 -0.29 -11.20 8.46
CA PHE A 91 -1.26 -10.53 7.58
C PHE A 91 -1.84 -11.45 6.50
N GLY A 92 -1.74 -12.77 6.68
CA GLY A 92 -2.39 -13.76 5.81
C GLY A 92 -1.57 -14.16 4.57
N GLY A 93 -0.32 -13.74 4.47
CA GLY A 93 0.59 -14.11 3.39
C GLY A 93 0.77 -15.63 3.25
N GLN A 94 0.77 -16.09 2.00
CA GLN A 94 0.98 -17.47 1.59
C GLN A 94 2.30 -17.61 0.81
N ASP A 95 2.76 -18.83 0.55
CA ASP A 95 3.99 -19.11 -0.20
C ASP A 95 5.22 -18.34 0.29
N LEU A 96 5.37 -18.28 1.62
CA LEU A 96 6.45 -17.61 2.32
C LEU A 96 7.81 -18.17 1.88
N ARG A 97 8.66 -17.30 1.34
CA ARG A 97 10.00 -17.63 0.89
C ARG A 97 10.98 -16.61 1.41
N ALA A 98 12.14 -17.05 1.85
CA ALA A 98 13.25 -16.15 2.09
C ALA A 98 14.60 -16.80 1.79
N ARG A 99 15.62 -15.98 1.56
CA ARG A 99 16.98 -16.40 1.27
C ARG A 99 17.97 -15.39 1.82
N ILE A 100 19.03 -15.89 2.45
CA ILE A 100 20.24 -15.12 2.76
C ILE A 100 21.30 -15.48 1.72
N TYR A 101 21.97 -14.48 1.19
CA TYR A 101 23.04 -14.61 0.21
C TYR A 101 24.42 -14.56 0.90
N PRO A 102 25.47 -15.10 0.27
CA PRO A 102 26.81 -15.12 0.86
C PRO A 102 27.43 -13.75 1.13
N ASP A 103 26.95 -12.71 0.44
CA ASP A 103 27.38 -11.31 0.63
C ASP A 103 26.69 -10.63 1.84
N GLY A 104 25.88 -11.37 2.60
CA GLY A 104 25.12 -10.85 3.74
C GLY A 104 23.82 -10.16 3.34
N SER A 105 23.48 -10.09 2.04
CA SER A 105 22.17 -9.62 1.60
C SER A 105 21.07 -10.65 1.89
N GLY A 106 19.84 -10.16 1.94
CA GLY A 106 18.66 -10.96 2.19
C GLY A 106 17.56 -10.70 1.15
N TRP A 107 16.66 -11.66 1.05
CA TRP A 107 15.43 -11.51 0.30
C TRP A 107 14.29 -12.28 0.95
N ALA A 108 13.11 -11.66 1.07
CA ALA A 108 11.87 -12.31 1.44
C ALA A 108 10.75 -12.01 0.45
N SER A 109 9.86 -12.99 0.26
CA SER A 109 8.62 -12.78 -0.47
C SER A 109 7.49 -13.68 0.01
N CYS A 110 6.27 -13.23 -0.22
CA CYS A 110 5.07 -14.03 -0.08
C CYS A 110 4.05 -13.62 -1.15
N ALA A 111 2.95 -14.36 -1.24
CA ALA A 111 1.73 -13.90 -1.90
C ALA A 111 0.80 -13.32 -0.83
N MET A 112 0.62 -12.00 -0.83
CA MET A 112 -0.33 -11.33 0.07
C MET A 112 -1.78 -11.56 -0.40
N PRO A 113 -2.76 -11.62 0.51
CA PRO A 113 -4.17 -11.70 0.15
C PRO A 113 -4.60 -10.56 -0.79
N PRO A 114 -5.51 -10.82 -1.74
CA PRO A 114 -6.12 -9.73 -2.49
C PRO A 114 -6.84 -8.79 -1.52
N ASN A 115 -6.71 -7.48 -1.72
CA ASN A 115 -7.24 -6.44 -0.82
C ASN A 115 -6.55 -6.36 0.55
N THR A 116 -5.27 -6.73 0.62
CA THR A 116 -4.44 -6.40 1.79
C THR A 116 -4.49 -4.88 2.03
N ALA A 117 -4.71 -4.49 3.28
CA ALA A 117 -4.75 -3.09 3.67
C ALA A 117 -3.36 -2.45 3.45
N PRO A 118 -3.26 -1.21 2.94
CA PRO A 118 -1.97 -0.56 2.69
C PRO A 118 -1.05 -0.52 3.93
N GLU A 119 -1.61 -0.39 5.13
CA GLU A 119 -0.83 -0.46 6.36
C GLU A 119 -0.17 -1.82 6.60
N HIS A 120 -0.73 -2.92 6.10
CA HIS A 120 -0.13 -4.25 6.25
C HIS A 120 1.00 -4.48 5.25
N ASP A 121 0.87 -3.97 4.02
CA ASP A 121 1.97 -4.00 3.05
C ASP A 121 3.16 -3.19 3.59
N VAL A 122 2.92 -1.95 4.02
CA VAL A 122 3.96 -1.10 4.64
C VAL A 122 4.50 -1.71 5.94
N ALA A 123 3.67 -2.39 6.73
CA ALA A 123 4.12 -3.06 7.95
C ALA A 123 5.08 -4.21 7.67
N VAL A 124 4.92 -4.92 6.55
CA VAL A 124 5.88 -5.93 6.12
C VAL A 124 7.24 -5.30 5.91
N ASP A 125 7.31 -4.16 5.21
CA ASP A 125 8.57 -3.46 4.94
C ASP A 125 9.27 -2.98 6.23
N TYR A 126 8.52 -2.47 7.23
CA TYR A 126 9.10 -2.08 8.51
C TYR A 126 9.51 -3.26 9.42
N ALA A 127 8.95 -4.46 9.20
CA ALA A 127 9.13 -5.58 10.12
C ALA A 127 10.57 -6.10 10.19
N GLY A 128 11.33 -5.99 9.10
CA GLY A 128 12.74 -6.37 9.06
C GLY A 128 13.58 -5.58 10.06
N GLY A 129 13.50 -4.25 9.99
CA GLY A 129 14.16 -3.34 10.93
C GLY A 129 13.75 -3.59 12.39
N TYR A 130 12.45 -3.69 12.66
CA TYR A 130 11.99 -3.98 14.02
C TYR A 130 12.48 -5.33 14.56
N ALA A 131 12.61 -6.35 13.69
CA ALA A 131 13.11 -7.65 14.10
C ALA A 131 14.57 -7.58 14.52
N GLU A 132 15.44 -6.91 13.75
CA GLU A 132 16.86 -6.73 14.10
C GLU A 132 17.08 -5.74 15.26
N GLY A 133 16.04 -5.03 15.70
CA GLY A 133 16.12 -4.03 16.76
C GLY A 133 16.53 -2.64 16.27
N SER A 134 16.52 -2.43 14.96
CA SER A 134 16.69 -1.12 14.35
C SER A 134 15.31 -0.45 14.20
N TRP A 135 15.27 0.86 14.40
CA TRP A 135 14.05 1.65 14.15
C TRP A 135 13.96 2.12 12.69
N HIS A 136 15.00 1.83 11.89
CA HIS A 136 15.15 2.22 10.51
C HIS A 136 15.09 0.97 9.64
N ALA A 137 14.05 0.85 8.81
CA ALA A 137 14.04 -0.17 7.77
C ALA A 137 15.19 0.09 6.76
N CYS A 138 15.63 -0.94 6.03
CA CYS A 138 16.72 -0.74 5.08
C CYS A 138 16.25 0.18 3.93
N LYS A 139 17.19 0.78 3.18
CA LYS A 139 16.84 1.71 2.09
C LYS A 139 15.87 1.09 1.08
N GLY A 140 16.02 -0.20 0.80
CA GLY A 140 15.12 -0.96 -0.08
C GLY A 140 13.70 -1.06 0.48
N ASP A 141 13.56 -1.37 1.77
CA ASP A 141 12.27 -1.46 2.47
C ASP A 141 11.58 -0.09 2.51
N LEU A 142 12.34 0.97 2.81
CA LEU A 142 11.79 2.33 2.85
C LEU A 142 11.30 2.77 1.48
N ALA A 143 11.99 2.39 0.41
CA ALA A 143 11.54 2.68 -0.96
C ALA A 143 10.24 1.93 -1.31
N GLN A 144 10.08 0.68 -0.88
CA GLN A 144 8.83 -0.07 -1.07
C GLN A 144 7.69 0.48 -0.22
N ALA A 145 7.96 0.76 1.06
CA ALA A 145 7.00 1.41 1.94
C ALA A 145 6.53 2.74 1.35
N GLU A 146 7.45 3.54 0.82
CA GLU A 146 7.16 4.81 0.15
C GLU A 146 6.31 4.59 -1.12
N GLU A 147 6.62 3.59 -1.94
CA GLU A 147 5.83 3.25 -3.11
C GLU A 147 4.37 2.96 -2.74
N VAL A 148 4.13 2.22 -1.64
CA VAL A 148 2.78 1.95 -1.14
C VAL A 148 2.14 3.22 -0.57
N LEU A 149 2.86 3.97 0.27
CA LEU A 149 2.37 5.21 0.89
C LEU A 149 2.06 6.31 -0.13
N SER A 150 2.78 6.36 -1.25
CA SER A 150 2.52 7.31 -2.35
C SER A 150 1.18 7.08 -3.04
N ARG A 151 0.62 5.86 -2.91
CA ARG A 151 -0.71 5.48 -3.45
C ARG A 151 -1.83 5.78 -2.46
N VAL A 152 -1.50 6.14 -1.22
CA VAL A 152 -2.47 6.56 -0.20
C VAL A 152 -2.69 8.06 -0.34
N GLY A 153 -3.94 8.51 -0.19
CA GLY A 153 -4.24 9.94 -0.19
C GLY A 153 -3.43 10.68 0.87
N TRP A 154 -2.86 11.83 0.49
CA TRP A 154 -1.93 12.62 1.32
C TRP A 154 -2.38 12.78 2.78
N PHE A 155 -3.65 13.16 3.00
CA PHE A 155 -4.23 13.37 4.34
C PHE A 155 -4.26 12.12 5.24
N HIS A 156 -4.15 10.92 4.67
CA HIS A 156 -4.19 9.66 5.42
C HIS A 156 -2.82 9.01 5.59
N ARG A 157 -1.80 9.52 4.90
CA ARG A 157 -0.47 8.91 4.80
C ARG A 157 0.17 8.69 6.17
N ASP A 158 0.25 9.73 7.00
CA ASP A 158 0.82 9.63 8.35
C ASP A 158 0.04 8.65 9.23
N GLY A 159 -1.29 8.61 9.07
CA GLY A 159 -2.15 7.70 9.80
C GLY A 159 -1.89 6.25 9.43
N VAL A 160 -1.73 5.96 8.13
CA VAL A 160 -1.37 4.63 7.61
C VAL A 160 0.02 4.24 8.10
N GLU A 161 1.01 5.13 7.99
CA GLU A 161 2.38 4.84 8.41
C GLU A 161 2.46 4.52 9.92
N ARG A 162 1.79 5.31 10.78
CA ARG A 162 1.75 5.03 12.23
C ARG A 162 1.11 3.68 12.53
N ARG A 163 0.00 3.34 11.87
CA ARG A 163 -0.65 2.03 12.04
C ARG A 163 0.22 0.88 11.53
N ALA A 164 0.92 1.09 10.41
CA ALA A 164 1.85 0.11 9.84
C ALA A 164 3.00 -0.20 10.80
N ARG A 165 3.65 0.83 11.36
CA ARG A 165 4.71 0.68 12.36
C ARG A 165 4.23 -0.10 13.59
N ALA A 166 3.06 0.25 14.13
CA ALA A 166 2.47 -0.47 15.26
C ALA A 166 2.13 -1.94 14.91
N ALA A 167 1.63 -2.19 13.70
CA ALA A 167 1.33 -3.54 13.23
C ALA A 167 2.61 -4.38 13.04
N ALA A 168 3.67 -3.80 12.49
CA ALA A 168 4.97 -4.45 12.31
C ALA A 168 5.57 -4.87 13.66
N GLN A 169 5.58 -3.96 14.64
CA GLN A 169 6.06 -4.26 16.01
C GLN A 169 5.31 -5.43 16.64
N ARG A 170 3.97 -5.43 16.54
CA ARG A 170 3.14 -6.54 17.06
C ARG A 170 3.43 -7.85 16.35
N ALA A 171 3.60 -7.83 15.04
CA ALA A 171 3.89 -9.04 14.27
C ALA A 171 5.24 -9.65 14.64
N VAL A 172 6.26 -8.81 14.81
CA VAL A 172 7.62 -9.24 15.20
C VAL A 172 7.66 -9.77 16.64
N ALA A 173 6.91 -9.16 17.56
CA ALA A 173 6.83 -9.58 18.96
C ALA A 173 6.15 -10.95 19.15
N GLY A 174 5.35 -11.41 18.17
CA GLY A 174 4.54 -12.64 18.26
C GLY A 174 5.31 -13.98 18.22
N GLY A 175 6.60 -14.01 18.54
CA GLY A 175 7.41 -15.23 18.72
C GLY A 175 7.78 -16.02 17.44
N ARG A 176 7.11 -15.75 16.30
CA ARG A 176 7.38 -16.42 15.02
C ARG A 176 8.74 -16.08 14.42
N THR A 177 9.23 -14.87 14.68
CA THR A 177 10.52 -14.34 14.20
C THR A 177 11.67 -15.29 14.55
N ASN A 178 11.76 -15.78 15.78
CA ASN A 178 12.83 -16.69 16.20
C ASN A 178 12.80 -18.02 15.43
N ARG A 179 11.60 -18.56 15.15
CA ARG A 179 11.45 -19.80 14.38
C ARG A 179 11.96 -19.63 12.94
N TYR A 180 11.64 -18.51 12.31
CA TYR A 180 12.10 -18.22 10.95
C TYR A 180 13.60 -17.94 10.91
N ARG A 181 14.11 -17.15 11.87
CA ARG A 181 15.52 -16.83 12.02
C ARG A 181 16.36 -18.10 12.13
N THR A 182 16.05 -18.98 13.09
CA THR A 182 16.82 -20.23 13.29
C THR A 182 16.83 -21.11 12.04
N ARG A 183 15.75 -21.12 11.26
CA ARG A 183 15.73 -21.85 9.99
C ARG A 183 16.63 -21.18 8.95
N LEU A 184 16.58 -19.86 8.82
CA LEU A 184 17.42 -19.09 7.91
C LEU A 184 18.91 -19.17 8.26
N GLU A 185 19.28 -19.10 9.53
CA GLU A 185 20.66 -19.29 10.00
C GLU A 185 21.19 -20.68 9.61
N ARG A 186 20.35 -21.72 9.73
CA ARG A 186 20.76 -23.10 9.47
C ARG A 186 20.91 -23.42 7.98
N THR A 187 20.06 -22.88 7.12
CA THR A 187 19.95 -23.32 5.71
C THR A 187 20.20 -22.21 4.70
N GLY A 188 20.30 -20.96 5.15
CA GLY A 188 20.24 -19.76 4.31
C GLY A 188 18.92 -19.59 3.56
N ARG A 189 17.89 -20.42 3.81
CA ARG A 189 16.66 -20.47 2.98
C ARG A 189 15.42 -20.89 3.76
N TYR A 190 14.30 -20.21 3.49
CA TYR A 190 12.97 -20.56 3.97
C TYR A 190 12.01 -20.84 2.78
N ARG A 191 11.23 -21.92 2.90
CA ARG A 191 10.13 -22.33 2.01
C ARG A 191 9.09 -23.08 2.83
#